data_AF-A0A9P7N322-F1
#
_entry.id   AF-A0A9P7N322-F1
#
_cell.length_a   1.000
_cell.length_b   1.000
_cell.length_c   1.000
_cell.angle_alpha   90.00
_cell.angle_beta   90.00
_cell.angle_gamma   90.00
#
_symmetry.space_group_name_H-M   'P 1'
#
loop_
_entity.id
_entity.type
_entity.pdbx_description
1 polymer ?
#
loop_
_entity_poly.entity_id
_entity_poly.type
_entity_poly.pdbx_seq_one_letter_code
_entity_poly.pdbx_strand_id
1 'polypeptide(L)'
;MSLVLFVATLLKTANGHEHHGDSKIPEGQTISLEPLVFGSVLALVGFFLGHAHGGREFTSHNIHSIFANILQLLLVGQVVLGLYLKGHWEKGLNGKIRKLIRPCHSIIGKAMPLLSWAQMIFGGITALGFCQGEHVGQCAAHFIMGGAFIAYGIILTIILLVGQVWMQRCGRSQEFFDSAVIAAWGCVNTFTEHRWGTRWVKNDWQHTTMGIIWWCAGLAGMWLSKDRDGHPKRNFIPGFVILITGWAMSAHPQELMVSAMTHATFGKTLMAVGLTRIIEVSFVLKDKQSLSEDGRSWNSFQFIPVF
;
A
#
# COMPACT_ATOMS: atom_id res chain seq x y z
N MET A 1 -10.11 7.76 -31.52
CA MET A 1 -10.85 8.66 -30.62
C MET A 1 -10.50 8.47 -29.13
N SER A 2 -10.03 7.29 -28.69
CA SER A 2 -9.77 7.01 -27.26
C SER A 2 -8.43 7.53 -26.70
N LEU A 3 -7.36 7.65 -27.50
CA LEU A 3 -6.04 8.06 -27.00
C LEU A 3 -5.96 9.56 -26.66
N VAL A 4 -6.59 10.42 -27.47
CA VAL A 4 -6.58 11.89 -27.28
C VAL A 4 -7.39 12.29 -26.05
N LEU A 5 -8.56 11.65 -25.83
CA LEU A 5 -9.36 11.85 -24.63
C LEU A 5 -8.60 11.39 -23.38
N PHE A 6 -7.95 10.23 -23.43
CA PHE A 6 -7.16 9.69 -22.32
C PHE A 6 -5.96 10.59 -21.96
N VAL A 7 -5.20 11.06 -22.96
CA VAL A 7 -4.07 11.98 -22.78
C VAL A 7 -4.53 13.35 -22.28
N ALA A 8 -5.60 13.92 -22.84
CA ALA A 8 -6.16 15.19 -22.39
C ALA A 8 -6.68 15.13 -20.94
N THR A 9 -7.19 13.97 -20.51
CA THR A 9 -7.64 13.78 -19.14
C THR A 9 -6.50 13.57 -18.14
N LEU A 10 -5.42 12.89 -18.54
CA LEU A 10 -4.21 12.76 -17.71
C LEU A 10 -3.48 14.09 -17.52
N LEU A 11 -3.47 14.95 -18.54
CA LEU A 11 -2.92 16.31 -18.46
C LEU A 11 -3.68 17.18 -17.44
N LYS A 12 -5.01 17.03 -17.33
CA LYS A 12 -5.80 17.75 -16.32
C LYS A 12 -5.55 17.27 -14.90
N THR A 13 -5.35 15.97 -14.68
CA THR A 13 -4.97 15.44 -13.36
C THR A 13 -3.55 15.82 -12.97
N ALA A 14 -2.61 15.88 -13.92
CA ALA A 14 -1.25 16.37 -13.67
C ALA A 14 -1.24 17.87 -13.29
N ASN A 15 -2.04 18.70 -13.95
CA ASN A 15 -2.12 20.15 -13.68
C ASN A 15 -2.84 20.49 -12.35
N GLY A 16 -3.53 19.53 -11.71
CA GLY A 16 -4.15 19.74 -10.40
C GLY A 16 -3.14 19.94 -9.24
N HIS A 17 -1.86 19.65 -9.48
CA HIS A 17 -0.78 19.71 -8.48
C HIS A 17 -0.04 21.06 -8.42
N GLU A 18 -0.31 22.01 -9.33
CA GLU A 18 0.47 23.27 -9.45
C GLU A 18 -0.10 24.49 -8.69
N HIS A 19 -1.17 24.34 -7.91
CA HIS A 19 -1.81 25.48 -7.24
C HIS A 19 -1.44 25.59 -5.75
N HIS A 20 -0.21 26.04 -5.47
CA HIS A 20 0.27 26.35 -4.12
C HIS A 20 -0.13 27.76 -3.60
N GLY A 21 -0.98 28.52 -4.31
CA GLY A 21 -1.34 29.90 -3.94
C GLY A 21 -2.80 30.12 -3.56
N ASP A 22 -3.75 29.51 -4.27
CA ASP A 22 -5.19 29.65 -4.02
C ASP A 22 -5.85 28.27 -4.18
N SER A 23 -6.15 27.60 -3.07
CA SER A 23 -6.92 26.36 -3.13
C SER A 23 -8.33 26.70 -3.60
N LYS A 24 -8.67 26.39 -4.87
CA LYS A 24 -10.05 26.40 -5.40
C LYS A 24 -10.92 25.29 -4.80
N ILE A 25 -10.64 24.86 -3.58
CA ILE A 25 -11.45 23.91 -2.85
C ILE A 25 -12.52 24.75 -2.15
N PRO A 26 -13.81 24.61 -2.52
CA PRO A 26 -14.88 25.37 -1.89
C PRO A 26 -14.85 25.21 -0.36
N GLU A 27 -15.14 26.28 0.38
CA GLU A 27 -15.21 26.22 1.84
C GLU A 27 -16.09 25.04 2.30
N GLY A 28 -15.54 24.20 3.18
CA GLY A 28 -16.19 22.98 3.66
C GLY A 28 -15.83 21.70 2.90
N GLN A 29 -15.06 21.77 1.82
CA GLN A 29 -14.47 20.59 1.17
C GLN A 29 -13.02 20.37 1.60
N THR A 30 -12.61 19.11 1.73
CA THR A 30 -11.25 18.72 2.12
C THR A 30 -10.42 18.16 0.96
N ILE A 31 -11.06 17.82 -0.16
CA ILE A 31 -10.47 17.19 -1.35
C ILE A 31 -11.20 17.70 -2.60
N SER A 32 -10.49 17.88 -3.71
CA SER A 32 -11.09 18.21 -5.00
C SER A 32 -12.00 17.08 -5.52
N LEU A 33 -13.21 17.41 -5.97
CA LEU A 33 -14.14 16.40 -6.51
C LEU A 33 -13.74 15.90 -7.90
N GLU A 34 -13.02 16.70 -8.69
CA GLU A 34 -12.75 16.39 -10.10
C GLU A 34 -12.04 15.04 -10.31
N PRO A 35 -10.95 14.71 -9.58
CA PRO A 35 -10.27 13.42 -9.75
C PRO A 35 -11.17 12.23 -9.38
N LEU A 36 -12.06 12.41 -8.40
CA LEU A 36 -12.96 11.36 -7.93
C LEU A 36 -14.07 11.06 -8.94
N VAL A 37 -14.66 12.11 -9.52
CA VAL A 37 -15.66 11.98 -10.59
C VAL A 37 -15.01 11.35 -11.82
N PHE A 38 -13.84 11.84 -12.21
CA PHE A 38 -13.11 11.31 -13.36
C PHE A 38 -12.78 9.82 -13.20
N GLY A 39 -12.22 9.43 -12.05
CA GLY A 39 -11.91 8.03 -11.76
C GLY A 39 -13.16 7.13 -11.77
N SER A 40 -14.29 7.63 -11.24
CA SER A 40 -15.56 6.89 -11.24
C SER A 40 -16.11 6.68 -12.66
N VAL A 41 -16.02 7.69 -13.53
CA VAL A 41 -16.43 7.58 -14.94
C VAL A 41 -15.55 6.57 -15.68
N LEU A 42 -14.23 6.64 -15.49
CA LEU A 42 -13.30 5.70 -16.13
C LEU A 42 -13.55 4.26 -15.68
N ALA A 43 -13.80 4.04 -14.38
CA ALA A 43 -14.14 2.73 -13.83
C ALA A 43 -15.43 2.16 -14.44
N LEU A 44 -16.48 2.98 -14.56
CA LEU A 44 -17.75 2.58 -15.19
C LEU A 44 -17.56 2.21 -16.66
N VAL A 45 -16.86 3.05 -17.43
CA VAL A 45 -16.57 2.77 -18.84
C VAL A 45 -15.76 1.49 -18.99
N GLY A 46 -14.71 1.31 -18.19
CA GLY A 46 -13.90 0.08 -18.19
C GLY A 46 -14.73 -1.16 -17.86
N PHE A 47 -15.63 -1.07 -16.89
CA PHE A 47 -16.54 -2.16 -16.53
C PHE A 47 -17.41 -2.60 -17.71
N PHE A 48 -18.07 -1.65 -18.40
CA PHE A 48 -18.91 -1.99 -19.56
C PHE A 48 -18.10 -2.51 -20.76
N LEU A 49 -16.93 -1.93 -21.03
CA LEU A 49 -16.03 -2.42 -22.09
C LEU A 49 -15.59 -3.86 -21.82
N GLY A 50 -15.26 -4.19 -20.57
CA GLY A 50 -14.92 -5.56 -20.16
C GLY A 50 -16.06 -6.56 -20.34
N HIS A 51 -17.32 -6.12 -20.36
CA HIS A 51 -18.47 -6.98 -20.63
C HIS A 51 -18.84 -7.04 -22.13
N ALA A 52 -18.37 -6.08 -22.94
CA ALA A 52 -18.74 -5.96 -24.35
C ALA A 52 -18.32 -7.17 -25.20
N HIS A 53 -17.22 -7.82 -24.85
CA HIS A 53 -16.75 -9.04 -25.54
C HIS A 53 -17.42 -10.34 -25.04
N GLY A 54 -18.36 -10.25 -24.08
CA GLY A 54 -19.14 -11.39 -23.57
C GLY A 54 -18.32 -12.48 -22.89
N GLY A 55 -17.12 -12.16 -22.40
CA GLY A 55 -16.23 -13.12 -21.73
C GLY A 55 -15.59 -14.17 -22.66
N ARG A 56 -15.74 -14.04 -23.98
CA ARG A 56 -15.30 -15.06 -24.96
C ARG A 56 -13.79 -15.18 -25.11
N GLU A 57 -13.04 -14.17 -24.69
CA GLU A 57 -11.58 -14.13 -24.85
C GLU A 57 -10.81 -14.66 -23.63
N PHE A 58 -11.48 -14.85 -22.50
CA PHE A 58 -10.83 -15.29 -21.25
C PHE A 58 -11.48 -16.54 -20.70
N THR A 59 -10.77 -17.22 -19.80
CA THR A 59 -11.32 -18.39 -19.09
C THR A 59 -12.61 -18.02 -18.37
N SER A 60 -13.64 -18.87 -18.54
CA SER A 60 -14.90 -18.74 -17.82
C SER A 60 -14.63 -18.85 -16.32
N HIS A 61 -15.22 -17.95 -15.52
CA HIS A 61 -15.06 -17.91 -14.06
C HIS A 61 -13.64 -17.51 -13.56
N ASN A 62 -13.08 -16.44 -14.14
CA ASN A 62 -11.81 -15.85 -13.70
C ASN A 62 -11.97 -14.88 -12.51
N ILE A 63 -10.90 -14.74 -11.72
CA ILE A 63 -10.89 -13.92 -10.50
C ILE A 63 -11.10 -12.42 -10.78
N HIS A 64 -10.64 -11.93 -11.93
CA HIS A 64 -10.83 -10.54 -12.34
C HIS A 64 -12.31 -10.18 -12.51
N SER A 65 -13.09 -11.03 -13.19
CA SER A 65 -14.51 -10.81 -13.42
C SER A 65 -15.31 -10.90 -12.11
N ILE A 66 -15.00 -11.88 -11.25
CA ILE A 66 -15.65 -12.02 -9.94
C ILE A 66 -15.40 -10.77 -9.10
N PHE A 67 -14.14 -10.35 -8.99
CA PHE A 67 -13.75 -9.22 -8.17
C PHE A 67 -14.21 -7.88 -8.75
N ALA A 68 -14.28 -7.74 -10.10
CA ALA A 68 -14.82 -6.56 -10.77
C ALA A 68 -16.23 -6.23 -10.28
N ASN A 69 -17.10 -7.24 -10.16
CA ASN A 69 -18.48 -7.06 -9.70
C ASN A 69 -18.55 -6.57 -8.25
N ILE A 70 -17.71 -7.13 -7.38
CA ILE A 70 -17.61 -6.72 -5.97
C ILE A 70 -17.13 -5.26 -5.90
N LEU A 71 -16.06 -4.92 -6.63
CA LEU A 71 -15.51 -3.57 -6.65
C LEU A 71 -16.52 -2.55 -7.19
N GLN A 72 -17.26 -2.91 -8.24
CA GLN A 72 -18.29 -2.06 -8.82
C GLN A 72 -19.46 -1.83 -7.85
N LEU A 73 -19.89 -2.86 -7.12
CA LEU A 73 -20.91 -2.73 -6.08
C LEU A 73 -20.43 -1.80 -4.94
N LEU A 74 -19.17 -1.95 -4.52
CA LEU A 74 -18.58 -1.07 -3.51
C LEU A 74 -18.48 0.37 -4.01
N LEU A 75 -18.19 0.60 -5.30
CA LEU A 75 -18.12 1.94 -5.88
C LEU A 75 -19.50 2.60 -5.91
N VAL A 76 -20.52 1.86 -6.36
CA VAL A 76 -21.92 2.32 -6.33
C VAL A 76 -22.34 2.61 -4.89
N GLY A 77 -22.05 1.70 -3.96
CA GLY A 77 -22.29 1.91 -2.53
C GLY A 77 -21.61 3.17 -2.01
N GLN A 78 -20.35 3.40 -2.37
CA GLN A 78 -19.60 4.58 -1.95
C GLN A 78 -20.23 5.89 -2.46
N VAL A 79 -20.68 5.91 -3.72
CA VAL A 79 -21.40 7.06 -4.30
C VAL A 79 -22.73 7.28 -3.59
N VAL A 80 -23.54 6.24 -3.38
CA VAL A 80 -24.85 6.33 -2.72
C VAL A 80 -24.71 6.82 -1.27
N LEU A 81 -23.79 6.23 -0.50
CA LEU A 81 -23.53 6.66 0.88
C LEU A 81 -23.00 8.11 0.92
N GLY A 82 -22.17 8.50 -0.05
CA GLY A 82 -21.67 9.87 -0.19
C GLY A 82 -22.78 10.88 -0.48
N LEU A 83 -23.67 10.56 -1.42
CA LEU A 83 -24.85 11.38 -1.73
C LEU A 83 -25.79 11.51 -0.52
N TYR A 84 -26.01 10.42 0.22
CA TYR A 84 -26.79 10.45 1.46
C TYR A 84 -26.15 11.39 2.50
N LEU A 85 -24.84 11.29 2.71
CA LEU A 85 -24.13 12.14 3.68
C LEU A 85 -24.13 13.62 3.27
N LYS A 86 -24.10 13.90 1.96
CA LYS A 86 -24.22 15.25 1.39
C LYS A 86 -25.61 15.85 1.57
N GLY A 87 -26.65 15.04 1.78
CA GLY A 87 -28.01 15.52 2.06
C GLY A 87 -28.19 16.22 3.41
N HIS A 88 -27.18 16.20 4.30
CA HIS A 88 -27.20 16.85 5.62
C HIS A 88 -28.46 16.57 6.47
N TRP A 89 -29.06 15.38 6.35
CA TRP A 89 -30.19 14.97 7.17
C TRP A 89 -29.75 14.55 8.58
N GLU A 90 -29.68 15.50 9.51
CA GLU A 90 -29.10 15.29 10.83
C GLU A 90 -30.12 15.03 11.95
N LYS A 91 -31.42 15.22 11.69
CA LYS A 91 -32.49 15.10 12.69
C LYS A 91 -33.21 13.74 12.63
N GLY A 92 -33.80 13.34 13.76
CA GLY A 92 -34.69 12.16 13.85
C GLY A 92 -33.99 10.83 13.54
N LEU A 93 -34.69 9.94 12.82
CA LEU A 93 -34.18 8.63 12.41
C LEU A 93 -32.93 8.73 11.52
N ASN A 94 -32.89 9.71 10.62
CA ASN A 94 -31.77 9.95 9.71
C ASN A 94 -30.47 10.30 10.46
N GLY A 95 -30.57 11.01 11.59
CA GLY A 95 -29.44 11.27 12.48
C GLY A 95 -28.83 10.01 13.10
N LYS A 96 -29.66 9.02 13.45
CA LYS A 96 -29.19 7.71 13.95
C LYS A 96 -28.52 6.90 12.83
N ILE A 97 -29.13 6.84 11.65
CA ILE A 97 -28.60 6.14 10.48
C ILE A 97 -27.27 6.75 10.04
N ARG A 98 -27.15 8.08 10.08
CA ARG A 98 -25.92 8.79 9.72
C ARG A 98 -24.71 8.39 10.57
N LYS A 99 -24.91 8.04 11.85
CA LYS A 99 -23.84 7.55 12.72
C LYS A 99 -23.23 6.23 12.23
N LEU A 100 -24.01 5.41 11.53
CA LEU A 100 -23.54 4.17 10.89
C LEU A 100 -23.00 4.42 9.47
N ILE A 101 -23.68 5.24 8.67
CA ILE A 101 -23.28 5.49 7.28
C ILE A 101 -21.91 6.18 7.20
N ARG A 102 -21.62 7.12 8.10
CA ARG A 102 -20.34 7.86 8.11
C ARG A 102 -19.11 6.93 8.21
N PRO A 103 -19.00 6.02 9.20
CA PRO A 103 -17.87 5.09 9.27
C PRO A 103 -17.85 4.12 8.08
N CYS A 104 -19.00 3.59 7.63
CA CYS A 104 -19.04 2.72 6.45
C CYS A 104 -18.47 3.41 5.19
N HIS A 105 -18.93 4.63 4.89
CA HIS A 105 -18.42 5.44 3.79
C HIS A 105 -16.92 5.73 3.93
N SER A 106 -16.44 5.98 5.15
CA SER A 106 -15.01 6.20 5.39
C SER A 106 -14.18 4.93 5.19
N ILE A 107 -14.65 3.77 5.63
CA ILE A 107 -13.91 2.50 5.52
C ILE A 107 -13.83 2.08 4.06
N ILE A 108 -14.98 2.08 3.35
CA ILE A 108 -15.04 1.72 1.93
C ILE A 108 -14.13 2.65 1.13
N GLY A 109 -14.25 3.97 1.30
CA GLY A 109 -13.42 4.94 0.58
C GLY A 109 -11.92 4.78 0.81
N LYS A 110 -11.49 4.47 2.05
CA LYS A 110 -10.08 4.23 2.37
C LYS A 110 -9.56 2.89 1.84
N ALA A 111 -10.43 1.89 1.70
CA ALA A 111 -10.08 0.59 1.12
C ALA A 111 -9.98 0.62 -0.41
N MET A 112 -10.67 1.55 -1.09
CA MET A 112 -10.75 1.60 -2.55
C MET A 112 -9.42 1.54 -3.30
N PRO A 113 -8.35 2.28 -2.91
CA PRO A 113 -7.06 2.18 -3.60
C PRO A 113 -6.47 0.77 -3.56
N LEU A 114 -6.58 0.08 -2.42
CA LEU A 114 -6.08 -1.29 -2.25
C LEU A 114 -6.89 -2.29 -3.08
N LEU A 115 -8.22 -2.15 -3.08
CA LEU A 115 -9.09 -3.01 -3.88
C LEU A 115 -8.88 -2.77 -5.38
N SER A 116 -8.69 -1.51 -5.79
CA SER A 116 -8.39 -1.17 -7.18
C SER A 116 -7.04 -1.74 -7.64
N TRP A 117 -6.02 -1.69 -6.78
CA TRP A 117 -4.74 -2.35 -7.00
C TRP A 117 -4.90 -3.86 -7.20
N ALA A 118 -5.65 -4.54 -6.32
CA ALA A 118 -5.93 -5.96 -6.46
C ALA A 118 -6.64 -6.27 -7.78
N GLN A 119 -7.61 -5.45 -8.20
CA GLN A 119 -8.33 -5.62 -9.45
C GLN A 119 -7.41 -5.48 -10.68
N MET A 120 -6.44 -4.55 -10.67
CA MET A 120 -5.46 -4.42 -11.73
C MET A 120 -4.54 -5.65 -11.83
N ILE A 121 -4.07 -6.17 -10.69
CA ILE A 121 -3.30 -7.42 -10.64
C ILE A 121 -4.12 -8.58 -11.21
N PHE A 122 -5.37 -8.75 -10.75
CA PHE A 122 -6.25 -9.80 -11.24
C PHE A 122 -6.50 -9.68 -12.75
N GLY A 123 -6.59 -8.45 -13.27
CA GLY A 123 -6.67 -8.18 -14.70
C GLY A 123 -5.44 -8.67 -15.45
N GLY A 124 -4.23 -8.35 -14.95
CA GLY A 124 -2.99 -8.85 -15.53
C GLY A 124 -2.88 -10.38 -15.50
N ILE A 125 -3.25 -11.00 -14.38
CA ILE A 125 -3.29 -12.46 -14.23
C ILE A 125 -4.24 -13.09 -15.25
N THR A 126 -5.44 -12.54 -15.40
CA THR A 126 -6.45 -13.04 -16.34
C THR A 126 -6.03 -12.84 -17.79
N ALA A 127 -5.44 -11.68 -18.12
CA ALA A 127 -5.00 -11.36 -19.48
C ALA A 127 -3.84 -12.23 -19.96
N LEU A 128 -2.91 -12.57 -19.07
CA LEU A 128 -1.73 -13.39 -19.39
C LEU A 128 -1.99 -14.89 -19.15
N GLY A 129 -3.10 -15.27 -18.53
CA GLY A 129 -3.50 -16.67 -18.35
C GLY A 129 -2.65 -17.49 -17.38
N PHE A 130 -1.89 -16.86 -16.48
CA PHE A 130 -1.06 -17.53 -15.47
C PHE A 130 -1.79 -17.63 -14.12
N CYS A 131 -1.18 -18.29 -13.13
CA CYS A 131 -1.76 -18.47 -11.78
C CYS A 131 -3.05 -19.31 -11.73
N GLN A 132 -3.04 -20.48 -12.36
CA GLN A 132 -4.16 -21.43 -12.37
C GLN A 132 -3.75 -22.77 -11.74
N GLY A 133 -4.74 -23.54 -11.27
CA GLY A 133 -4.52 -24.88 -10.72
C GLY A 133 -3.58 -24.92 -9.51
N GLU A 134 -2.58 -25.81 -9.55
CA GLU A 134 -1.65 -26.03 -8.43
C GLU A 134 -0.69 -24.86 -8.20
N HIS A 135 -0.53 -23.95 -9.17
CA HIS A 135 0.38 -22.80 -9.08
C HIS A 135 -0.24 -21.58 -8.40
N VAL A 136 -1.54 -21.61 -8.06
CA VAL A 136 -2.26 -20.48 -7.44
C VAL A 136 -1.60 -20.04 -6.13
N GLY A 137 -1.19 -20.98 -5.27
CA GLY A 137 -0.58 -20.66 -3.97
C GLY A 137 0.74 -19.90 -4.11
N GLN A 138 1.62 -20.37 -5.00
CA GLN A 138 2.89 -19.71 -5.30
C GLN A 138 2.66 -18.32 -5.91
N CYS A 139 1.73 -18.20 -6.86
CA CYS A 139 1.41 -16.92 -7.45
C CYS A 139 0.85 -15.92 -6.42
N ALA A 140 -0.10 -16.36 -5.58
CA ALA A 140 -0.67 -15.53 -4.54
C ALA A 140 0.41 -15.00 -3.59
N ALA A 141 1.33 -15.86 -3.15
CA ALA A 141 2.45 -15.45 -2.29
C ALA A 141 3.29 -14.33 -2.94
N HIS A 142 3.66 -14.46 -4.22
CA HIS A 142 4.49 -13.45 -4.89
C HIS A 142 3.77 -12.11 -5.09
N PHE A 143 2.49 -12.12 -5.50
CA PHE A 143 1.73 -10.87 -5.68
C PHE A 143 1.35 -10.21 -4.37
N ILE A 144 1.05 -10.98 -3.33
CA ILE A 144 0.78 -10.47 -1.98
C ILE A 144 2.05 -9.82 -1.42
N MET A 145 3.18 -10.51 -1.47
CA MET A 145 4.47 -9.97 -0.99
C MET A 145 4.91 -8.75 -1.81
N GLY A 146 4.93 -8.83 -3.14
CA GLY A 146 5.29 -7.72 -4.01
C GLY A 146 4.36 -6.51 -3.85
N GLY A 147 3.05 -6.76 -3.75
CA GLY A 147 2.05 -5.74 -3.46
C GLY A 147 2.25 -5.09 -2.09
N ALA A 148 2.63 -5.87 -1.06
CA ALA A 148 2.95 -5.35 0.26
C ALA A 148 4.17 -4.40 0.24
N PHE A 149 5.23 -4.74 -0.49
CA PHE A 149 6.39 -3.85 -0.68
C PHE A 149 6.01 -2.55 -1.40
N ILE A 150 5.18 -2.62 -2.44
CA ILE A 150 4.68 -1.43 -3.15
C ILE A 150 3.84 -0.57 -2.20
N ALA A 151 2.91 -1.17 -1.45
CA ALA A 151 2.08 -0.46 -0.48
C ALA A 151 2.93 0.20 0.61
N TYR A 152 3.95 -0.50 1.09
CA TYR A 152 4.91 0.00 2.07
C TYR A 152 5.69 1.22 1.54
N GLY A 153 6.24 1.15 0.31
CA GLY A 153 6.90 2.29 -0.33
C GLY A 153 5.97 3.49 -0.52
N ILE A 154 4.71 3.26 -0.91
CA ILE A 154 3.68 4.32 -1.02
C ILE A 154 3.40 4.96 0.35
N ILE A 155 3.22 4.16 1.40
CA ILE A 155 2.96 4.66 2.76
C ILE A 155 4.14 5.53 3.23
N LEU A 156 5.37 5.05 3.08
CA LEU A 156 6.56 5.81 3.44
C LEU A 156 6.69 7.10 2.63
N THR A 157 6.39 7.05 1.33
CA THR A 157 6.38 8.23 0.45
C THR A 157 5.34 9.27 0.90
N ILE A 158 4.13 8.84 1.23
CA ILE A 158 3.07 9.73 1.74
C ILE A 158 3.51 10.36 3.07
N ILE A 159 4.08 9.54 3.97
CA ILE A 159 4.61 10.01 5.25
C ILE A 159 5.70 11.08 5.02
N LEU A 160 6.62 10.86 4.08
CA LEU A 160 7.72 11.77 3.77
C LEU A 160 7.28 13.05 3.06
N LEU A 161 6.31 12.98 2.14
CA LEU A 161 5.90 14.11 1.30
C LEU A 161 4.82 14.98 1.93
N VAL A 162 3.86 14.40 2.63
CA VAL A 162 2.67 15.13 3.13
C VAL A 162 2.26 14.77 4.57
N GLY A 163 2.85 13.74 5.17
CA GLY A 163 2.46 13.23 6.49
C GLY A 163 3.10 13.97 7.68
N GLN A 164 3.81 15.07 7.48
CA GLN A 164 4.90 15.43 8.40
C GLN A 164 4.39 16.24 9.59
N VAL A 165 3.49 17.19 9.32
CA VAL A 165 2.72 17.89 10.35
C VAL A 165 1.87 16.89 11.15
N TRP A 166 1.35 15.85 10.49
CA TRP A 166 0.57 14.80 11.15
C TRP A 166 1.46 13.97 12.08
N MET A 167 2.64 13.53 11.64
CA MET A 167 3.60 12.81 12.49
C MET A 167 4.03 13.63 13.71
N GLN A 168 4.35 14.92 13.52
CA GLN A 168 4.70 15.83 14.61
C GLN A 168 3.57 15.92 15.63
N ARG A 169 2.32 16.07 15.18
CA ARG A 169 1.13 16.10 16.06
C ARG A 169 0.91 14.78 16.81
N CYS A 170 1.22 13.65 16.18
CA CYS A 170 1.11 12.34 16.80
C CYS A 170 2.24 12.05 17.81
N GLY A 171 3.31 12.84 17.81
CA GLY A 171 4.49 12.58 18.64
C GLY A 171 5.09 11.21 18.36
N ARG A 172 5.22 10.84 17.07
CA ARG A 172 5.81 9.57 16.61
C ARG A 172 6.83 9.84 15.51
N SER A 173 7.92 9.09 15.51
CA SER A 173 8.91 9.15 14.44
C SER A 173 8.44 8.33 13.25
N GLN A 174 9.03 8.57 12.08
CA GLN A 174 8.79 7.75 10.89
C GLN A 174 9.00 6.25 11.17
N GLU A 175 10.04 5.95 11.94
CA GLU A 175 10.44 4.58 12.24
C GLU A 175 9.47 3.87 13.18
N PHE A 176 8.68 4.60 13.95
CA PHE A 176 7.61 4.03 14.74
C PHE A 176 6.53 3.41 13.83
N PHE A 177 6.09 4.16 12.83
CA PHE A 177 5.06 3.70 11.89
C PHE A 177 5.59 2.57 11.02
N ASP A 178 6.83 2.69 10.57
CA ASP A 178 7.51 1.67 9.82
C ASP A 178 7.61 0.35 10.60
N SER A 179 8.16 0.44 11.81
CA SER A 179 8.31 -0.72 12.68
C SER A 179 6.96 -1.33 13.08
N ALA A 180 5.89 -0.53 13.15
CA ALA A 180 4.54 -1.01 13.38
C ALA A 180 4.00 -1.82 12.18
N VAL A 181 4.27 -1.39 10.95
CA VAL A 181 3.94 -2.16 9.74
C VAL A 181 4.74 -3.45 9.69
N ILE A 182 6.06 -3.39 9.95
CA ILE A 182 6.92 -4.57 10.02
C ILE A 182 6.43 -5.54 11.10
N ALA A 183 6.07 -5.05 12.28
CA ALA A 183 5.55 -5.87 13.38
C ALA A 183 4.22 -6.54 13.01
N ALA A 184 3.28 -5.78 12.45
CA ALA A 184 1.97 -6.27 12.05
C ALA A 184 2.08 -7.31 10.93
N TRP A 185 2.89 -7.03 9.91
CA TRP A 185 3.14 -7.96 8.81
C TRP A 185 3.83 -9.23 9.31
N GLY A 186 4.87 -9.10 10.12
CA GLY A 186 5.58 -10.23 10.74
C GLY A 186 4.63 -11.12 11.53
N CYS A 187 3.77 -10.53 12.37
CA CYS A 187 2.76 -11.26 13.13
C CYS A 187 1.81 -12.04 12.22
N VAL A 188 1.22 -11.40 11.20
CA VAL A 188 0.34 -12.09 10.24
C VAL A 188 1.11 -13.23 9.57
N ASN A 189 2.30 -12.97 9.03
CA ASN A 189 3.11 -13.96 8.33
C ASN A 189 3.46 -15.16 9.21
N THR A 190 3.78 -14.93 10.49
CA THR A 190 4.04 -16.00 11.47
C THR A 190 2.87 -16.98 11.60
N PHE A 191 1.63 -16.50 11.52
CA PHE A 191 0.44 -17.33 11.76
C PHE A 191 -0.29 -17.79 10.49
N THR A 192 0.01 -17.21 9.33
CA THR A 192 -0.70 -17.52 8.07
C THR A 192 0.11 -18.33 7.07
N GLU A 193 1.43 -18.42 7.23
CA GLU A 193 2.29 -19.09 6.25
C GLU A 193 2.04 -20.59 6.19
N HIS A 194 2.00 -21.25 7.36
CA HIS A 194 1.67 -22.66 7.43
C HIS A 194 0.15 -22.88 7.35
N ARG A 195 -0.27 -23.78 6.45
CA ARG A 195 -1.67 -24.19 6.36
C ARG A 195 -2.02 -25.11 7.52
N TRP A 196 -2.79 -24.57 8.46
CA TRP A 196 -3.31 -25.31 9.61
C TRP A 196 -3.94 -26.65 9.20
N GLY A 197 -3.53 -27.73 9.88
CA GLY A 197 -4.00 -29.09 9.61
C GLY A 197 -3.20 -29.85 8.54
N THR A 198 -2.19 -29.23 7.94
CA THR A 198 -1.27 -29.91 7.00
C THR A 198 0.08 -30.19 7.64
N ARG A 199 0.94 -31.00 6.98
CA ARG A 199 2.29 -31.27 7.48
C ARG A 199 3.21 -30.09 7.15
N TRP A 200 4.05 -29.71 8.10
CA TRP A 200 5.12 -28.73 7.88
C TRP A 200 6.07 -29.17 6.78
N VAL A 201 6.31 -28.28 5.81
CA VAL A 201 7.33 -28.46 4.76
C VAL A 201 8.49 -27.47 4.94
N LYS A 202 9.58 -27.68 4.20
CA LYS A 202 10.81 -26.86 4.31
C LYS A 202 10.54 -25.36 4.21
N ASN A 203 9.68 -24.95 3.27
CA ASN A 203 9.38 -23.54 3.03
C ASN A 203 8.61 -22.90 4.20
N ASP A 204 7.69 -23.65 4.83
CA ASP A 204 6.92 -23.18 5.98
C ASP A 204 7.85 -22.73 7.12
N TRP A 205 8.90 -23.50 7.40
CA TRP A 205 9.89 -23.17 8.42
C TRP A 205 10.65 -21.88 8.09
N GLN A 206 11.10 -21.73 6.84
CA GLN A 206 11.88 -20.57 6.41
C GLN A 206 11.05 -19.30 6.49
N HIS A 207 9.84 -19.31 5.93
CA HIS A 207 8.96 -18.16 5.88
C HIS A 207 8.37 -17.80 7.25
N THR A 208 7.97 -18.80 8.07
CA THR A 208 7.49 -18.57 9.44
C THR A 208 8.59 -17.96 10.31
N THR A 209 9.83 -18.47 10.21
CA THR A 209 10.98 -17.91 10.93
C THR A 209 11.22 -16.45 10.54
N MET A 210 11.11 -16.13 9.25
CA MET A 210 11.23 -14.75 8.78
C MET A 210 10.11 -13.85 9.35
N GLY A 211 8.88 -14.37 9.42
CA GLY A 211 7.76 -13.68 10.07
C GLY A 211 8.04 -13.37 11.54
N ILE A 212 8.59 -14.31 12.30
CA ILE A 212 8.95 -14.12 13.71
C ILE A 212 10.04 -13.05 13.85
N ILE A 213 11.06 -13.08 12.99
CA ILE A 213 12.13 -12.06 12.97
C ILE A 213 11.52 -10.68 12.72
N TRP A 214 10.66 -10.53 11.71
CA TRP A 214 9.97 -9.28 11.41
C TRP A 214 9.12 -8.81 12.60
N TRP A 215 8.36 -9.72 13.21
CA TRP A 215 7.48 -9.36 14.32
C TRP A 215 8.28 -8.82 15.52
N CYS A 216 9.28 -9.58 15.96
CA CYS A 216 10.13 -9.19 17.10
C CYS A 216 10.94 -7.93 16.81
N ALA A 217 11.55 -7.82 15.63
CA ALA A 217 12.31 -6.65 15.24
C ALA A 217 11.42 -5.41 15.11
N GLY A 218 10.21 -5.54 14.55
CA GLY A 218 9.24 -4.44 14.49
C GLY A 218 8.85 -3.94 15.88
N LEU A 219 8.59 -4.84 16.84
CA LEU A 219 8.32 -4.44 18.23
C LEU A 219 9.53 -3.72 18.86
N ALA A 220 10.75 -4.22 18.63
CA ALA A 220 11.98 -3.56 19.09
C ALA A 220 12.17 -2.18 18.45
N GLY A 221 11.91 -2.04 17.15
CA GLY A 221 11.98 -0.77 16.43
C GLY A 221 10.96 0.25 16.92
N MET A 222 9.73 -0.19 17.23
CA MET A 222 8.72 0.67 17.86
C MET A 222 9.17 1.16 19.24
N TRP A 223 9.81 0.29 20.02
CA TRP A 223 10.35 0.63 21.34
C TRP A 223 11.51 1.63 21.25
N LEU A 224 12.45 1.42 20.31
CA LEU A 224 13.57 2.32 20.02
C LEU A 224 13.18 3.63 19.32
N SER A 225 11.90 3.80 18.95
CA SER A 225 11.41 4.99 18.26
C SER A 225 11.17 6.19 19.18
N LYS A 226 11.68 6.13 20.40
CA LYS A 226 11.61 7.19 21.41
C LYS A 226 12.92 7.30 22.17
N ASP A 227 13.26 8.50 22.61
CA ASP A 227 14.34 8.70 23.57
C ASP A 227 13.90 8.47 25.02
N ARG A 228 14.81 8.72 25.97
CA ARG A 228 14.56 8.57 27.40
C ARG A 228 13.42 9.44 27.92
N ASP A 229 13.26 10.64 27.35
CA ASP A 229 12.27 11.63 27.77
C ASP A 229 10.93 11.45 27.03
N GLY A 230 10.87 10.45 26.14
CA GLY A 230 9.69 10.09 25.38
C GLY A 230 9.51 10.87 24.09
N HIS A 231 10.50 11.68 23.69
CA HIS A 231 10.47 12.39 22.42
C HIS A 231 10.67 11.42 21.25
N PRO A 232 10.03 11.70 20.09
CA PRO A 232 10.18 10.87 18.90
C PRO A 232 11.65 10.78 18.44
N LYS A 233 12.13 9.57 18.22
CA LYS A 233 13.50 9.31 17.77
C LYS A 233 13.50 8.34 16.58
N ARG A 234 14.30 8.59 15.54
CA ARG A 234 14.50 7.61 14.46
C ARG A 234 15.50 6.53 14.91
N ASN A 235 15.44 5.36 14.29
CA ASN A 235 16.33 4.24 14.59
C ASN A 235 16.53 3.35 13.35
N PHE A 236 17.60 2.56 13.37
CA PHE A 236 18.03 1.80 12.20
C PHE A 236 17.27 0.47 11.98
N ILE A 237 16.37 0.07 12.90
CA ILE A 237 15.78 -1.28 12.92
C ILE A 237 15.03 -1.61 11.61
N PRO A 238 14.17 -0.74 11.06
CA PRO A 238 13.54 -1.02 9.77
C PRO A 238 14.56 -1.29 8.65
N GLY A 239 15.59 -0.46 8.54
CA GLY A 239 16.66 -0.65 7.56
C GLY A 239 17.40 -1.99 7.75
N PHE A 240 17.65 -2.39 8.99
CA PHE A 240 18.26 -3.68 9.31
C PHE A 240 17.37 -4.87 8.93
N VAL A 241 16.07 -4.82 9.23
CA VAL A 241 15.12 -5.87 8.85
C VAL A 241 15.06 -6.03 7.34
N ILE A 242 14.97 -4.93 6.59
CA ILE A 242 14.97 -4.95 5.13
C ILE A 242 16.29 -5.51 4.57
N LEU A 243 17.43 -5.13 5.16
CA LEU A 243 18.74 -5.66 4.77
C LEU A 243 18.84 -7.18 4.94
N ILE A 244 18.47 -7.69 6.12
CA ILE A 244 18.50 -9.14 6.40
C ILE A 244 17.49 -9.89 5.53
N THR A 245 16.33 -9.30 5.27
CA THR A 245 15.34 -9.85 4.32
C THR A 245 15.94 -9.96 2.93
N GLY A 246 16.63 -8.93 2.46
CA GLY A 246 17.31 -8.95 1.17
C GLY A 246 18.38 -10.04 1.09
N TRP A 247 19.17 -10.20 2.15
CA TRP A 247 20.17 -11.26 2.23
C TRP A 247 19.52 -12.65 2.14
N ALA A 248 18.49 -12.92 2.96
CA ALA A 248 17.78 -14.20 2.96
C ALA A 248 17.11 -14.48 1.62
N MET A 249 16.47 -13.48 1.01
CA MET A 249 15.83 -13.59 -0.31
C MET A 249 16.86 -13.87 -1.41
N SER A 250 18.04 -13.24 -1.33
CA SER A 250 19.08 -13.40 -2.36
C SER A 250 19.68 -14.81 -2.44
N ALA A 251 19.61 -15.55 -1.32
CA ALA A 251 20.07 -16.93 -1.19
C ALA A 251 18.91 -17.94 -1.23
N HIS A 252 17.67 -17.48 -1.49
CA HIS A 252 16.50 -18.35 -1.48
C HIS A 252 16.54 -19.29 -2.71
N PRO A 253 16.53 -20.62 -2.50
CA PRO A 253 16.55 -21.57 -3.60
C PRO A 253 15.28 -21.48 -4.44
N GLN A 254 15.41 -21.61 -5.75
CA GLN A 254 14.31 -21.59 -6.72
C GLN A 254 14.54 -22.68 -7.76
N GLU A 255 13.46 -23.28 -8.25
CA GLU A 255 13.53 -24.37 -9.25
C GLU A 255 14.01 -23.87 -10.62
N LEU A 256 13.62 -22.65 -10.98
CA LEU A 256 13.96 -22.03 -12.27
C LEU A 256 15.10 -21.03 -12.09
N MET A 257 16.11 -21.10 -12.97
CA MET A 257 17.24 -20.16 -12.97
C MET A 257 16.79 -18.70 -13.07
N VAL A 258 15.77 -18.41 -13.90
CA VAL A 258 15.22 -17.05 -14.02
C VAL A 258 14.61 -16.56 -12.70
N SER A 259 13.92 -17.44 -11.97
CA SER A 259 13.37 -17.13 -10.64
C SER A 259 14.48 -16.89 -9.63
N ALA A 260 15.51 -17.75 -9.62
CA ALA A 260 16.69 -17.60 -8.76
C ALA A 260 17.42 -16.27 -9.00
N MET A 261 17.66 -15.90 -10.26
CA MET A 261 18.33 -14.64 -10.62
C MET A 261 17.46 -13.42 -10.29
N THR A 262 16.13 -13.56 -10.42
CA THR A 262 15.18 -12.51 -10.02
C THR A 262 15.21 -12.32 -8.51
N HIS A 263 15.10 -13.39 -7.71
CA HIS A 263 15.21 -13.34 -6.25
C HIS A 263 16.57 -12.78 -5.79
N ALA A 264 17.66 -13.17 -6.46
CA ALA A 264 18.99 -12.63 -6.19
C ALA A 264 19.07 -11.12 -6.45
N THR A 265 18.47 -10.64 -7.55
CA THR A 265 18.43 -9.21 -7.90
C THR A 265 17.61 -8.42 -6.88
N PHE A 266 16.37 -8.85 -6.61
CA PHE A 266 15.52 -8.22 -5.60
C PHE A 266 16.17 -8.23 -4.21
N GLY A 267 16.76 -9.35 -3.81
CA GLY A 267 17.45 -9.47 -2.53
C GLY A 267 18.62 -8.49 -2.40
N LYS A 268 19.45 -8.37 -3.45
CA LYS A 268 20.56 -7.39 -3.47
C LYS A 268 20.06 -5.94 -3.43
N THR A 269 18.95 -5.64 -4.11
CA THR A 269 18.33 -4.31 -4.03
C THR A 269 17.86 -4.02 -2.60
N LEU A 270 17.13 -4.94 -1.97
CA LEU A 270 16.70 -4.78 -0.57
C LEU A 270 17.89 -4.63 0.39
N MET A 271 18.99 -5.34 0.17
CA MET A 271 20.23 -5.14 0.92
C MET A 271 20.78 -3.72 0.77
N ALA A 272 20.83 -3.20 -0.46
CA ALA A 272 21.30 -1.84 -0.73
C ALA A 272 20.38 -0.78 -0.10
N VAL A 273 19.06 -0.98 -0.17
CA VAL A 273 18.05 -0.09 0.41
C VAL A 273 18.14 -0.10 1.94
N GLY A 274 18.21 -1.28 2.54
CA GLY A 274 18.39 -1.42 3.99
C GLY A 274 19.69 -0.77 4.46
N LEU A 275 20.80 -0.96 3.74
CA LEU A 275 22.09 -0.35 4.07
C LEU A 275 22.06 1.18 3.93
N THR A 276 21.57 1.70 2.81
CA THR A 276 21.47 3.15 2.60
C THR A 276 20.56 3.80 3.63
N ARG A 277 19.48 3.12 4.06
CA ARG A 277 18.64 3.59 5.16
C ARG A 277 19.36 3.63 6.50
N ILE A 278 20.16 2.61 6.82
CA ILE A 278 20.97 2.61 8.06
C ILE A 278 21.97 3.77 8.02
N ILE A 279 22.60 4.01 6.85
CA ILE A 279 23.54 5.13 6.65
C ILE A 279 22.81 6.47 6.85
N GLU A 280 21.64 6.61 6.25
CA GLU A 280 20.80 7.80 6.32
C GLU A 280 20.43 8.14 7.77
N VAL A 281 19.81 7.20 8.47
CA VAL A 281 19.35 7.41 9.86
C VAL A 281 20.54 7.64 10.79
N SER A 282 21.54 6.78 10.73
CA SER A 282 22.61 6.77 11.74
C SER A 282 23.67 7.85 11.52
N PHE A 283 23.99 8.19 10.26
CA PHE A 283 25.13 9.06 9.93
C PHE A 283 24.72 10.39 9.30
N VAL A 284 23.73 10.39 8.39
CA VAL A 284 23.31 11.63 7.70
C VAL A 284 22.43 12.48 8.61
N LEU A 285 21.35 11.91 9.15
CA LEU A 285 20.44 12.64 10.04
C LEU A 285 20.73 12.44 11.52
N LYS A 286 21.51 11.43 11.90
CA LYS A 286 21.87 11.14 13.30
C LYS A 286 20.62 11.06 14.18
N ASP A 287 19.70 10.18 13.79
CA ASP A 287 18.40 9.91 14.42
C ASP A 287 17.37 11.06 14.37
N LYS A 288 17.68 12.20 13.74
CA LYS A 288 16.75 13.33 13.59
C LYS A 288 15.69 13.06 12.52
N GLN A 289 14.51 13.66 12.69
CA GLN A 289 13.41 13.52 11.72
C GLN A 289 13.72 14.15 10.36
N SER A 290 14.40 15.29 10.37
CA SER A 290 14.77 16.04 9.18
C SER A 290 15.98 16.93 9.47
N LEU A 291 16.58 17.55 8.45
CA LEU A 291 17.67 18.50 8.63
C LEU A 291 17.20 19.83 9.24
N SER A 292 15.94 20.22 9.04
CA SER A 292 15.36 21.44 9.61
C SER A 292 14.49 21.15 10.84
N GLU A 293 14.38 22.13 11.73
CA GLU A 293 13.54 22.03 12.92
C GLU A 293 12.04 22.15 12.60
N ASP A 294 11.70 22.84 11.50
CA ASP A 294 10.30 22.97 11.04
C ASP A 294 9.74 21.64 10.48
N GLY A 295 10.60 20.66 10.22
CA GLY A 295 10.23 19.37 9.64
C GLY A 295 9.69 19.47 8.21
N ARG A 296 9.98 20.56 7.49
CA ARG A 296 9.53 20.78 6.11
C ARG A 296 10.62 20.57 5.06
N SER A 297 11.89 20.53 5.47
CA SER A 297 13.01 20.24 4.57
C SER A 297 13.45 18.78 4.68
N TRP A 298 13.78 18.17 3.54
CA TRP A 298 14.21 16.77 3.47
C TRP A 298 15.60 16.70 2.85
N ASN A 299 16.41 15.77 3.34
CA ASN A 299 17.60 15.40 2.60
C ASN A 299 17.19 14.54 1.40
N SER A 300 17.79 14.76 0.23
CA SER A 300 17.53 13.93 -0.95
C SER A 300 17.79 12.43 -0.67
N PHE A 301 18.72 12.13 0.23
CA PHE A 301 19.04 10.79 0.69
C PHE A 301 17.92 10.13 1.51
N GLN A 302 16.89 10.86 1.96
CA GLN A 302 15.69 10.26 2.57
C GLN A 302 14.72 9.66 1.54
N PHE A 303 14.86 10.00 0.25
CA PHE A 303 14.04 9.44 -0.83
C PHE A 303 14.58 8.12 -1.38
N ILE A 304 15.90 7.92 -1.31
CA ILE A 304 16.57 6.68 -1.73
C ILE A 304 16.10 5.45 -0.93
N PRO A 305 16.02 5.47 0.41
CA PRO A 305 15.68 4.29 1.22
C PRO A 305 14.19 3.95 1.25
N VAL A 306 13.36 4.63 0.45
CA VAL A 306 11.92 4.38 0.36
C VAL A 306 11.62 3.19 -0.57
N PHE A 307 12.57 2.81 -1.44
CA PHE A 307 12.36 1.82 -2.50
C PHE A 307 13.56 0.91 -2.69
#